data_AF-A0A4U9HT43-F1
#
_entry.id   AF-A0A4U9HT43-F1
#
_cell.length_a   1.000
_cell.length_b   1.000
_cell.length_c   1.000
_cell.angle_alpha   90.00
_cell.angle_beta   90.00
_cell.angle_gamma   90.00
#
_symmetry.space_group_name_H-M   'P 1'
#
loop_
_entity.id
_entity.type
_entity.pdbx_description
1 polymer ?
#
loop_
_entity_poly.entity_id
_entity_poly.type
_entity_poly.pdbx_seq_one_letter_code
_entity_poly.pdbx_strand_id
1 'polypeptide(L)' 'MNSVTPELIALDADTGQFCEDFGNHGRVSLSAQMGKGADTGLYYPTSAPTLAGTTVVVGGRVADNVATDMPGRRGARF' A
#
# COMPACT_ATOMS: atom_id res chain seq x y z
N MET A 1 -0.53 2.42 13.15
CA MET A 1 -1.84 2.84 12.60
C MET A 1 -1.81 2.62 11.09
N ASN A 2 -2.92 2.25 10.45
CA ASN A 2 -3.03 2.06 9.00
C ASN A 2 -3.93 3.14 8.36
N SER A 3 -3.67 3.45 7.08
CA SER A 3 -4.56 4.28 6.25
C SER A 3 -5.67 3.41 5.65
N VAL A 4 -6.79 4.03 5.26
CA VAL A 4 -7.85 3.37 4.47
C VAL A 4 -7.49 3.40 2.98
N THR A 5 -6.73 4.41 2.56
CA THR A 5 -6.14 4.53 1.23
C THR A 5 -4.97 3.55 1.11
N PRO A 6 -4.75 2.89 -0.04
CA PRO A 6 -3.62 2.01 -0.27
C PRO A 6 -2.32 2.82 -0.47
N GLU A 7 -1.86 3.45 0.60
CA GLU A 7 -0.62 4.25 0.64
C GLU A 7 0.16 4.02 1.93
N LEU A 8 1.47 4.18 1.84
CA LEU A 8 2.35 4.36 2.98
C LEU A 8 2.67 5.85 3.12
N ILE A 9 2.56 6.34 4.34
CA ILE A 9 2.86 7.72 4.70
C ILE A 9 4.02 7.72 5.69
N ALA A 10 5.08 8.48 5.39
CA ALA A 10 6.18 8.72 6.30
C ALA A 10 6.05 10.13 6.89
N LEU A 11 6.07 10.18 8.23
CA LEU A 11 6.01 11.42 9.00
C LEU A 11 7.23 11.51 9.91
N ASP A 12 7.75 12.71 10.07
CA ASP A 12 8.73 13.05 11.07
C ASP A 12 8.13 12.87 12.47
N ALA A 13 8.85 12.16 13.34
CA ALA A 13 8.32 11.73 14.63
C ALA A 13 8.15 12.88 15.64
N ASP A 14 8.93 13.96 15.49
CA ASP A 14 8.94 15.09 16.42
C ASP A 14 7.94 16.18 16.00
N THR A 15 7.80 16.40 14.69
CA THR A 15 7.04 17.51 14.11
C THR A 15 5.73 17.08 13.45
N GLY A 16 5.59 15.80 13.08
CA GLY A 16 4.46 15.29 12.31
C GLY A 16 4.42 15.76 10.85
N GLN A 17 5.48 16.40 10.35
CA GLN A 17 5.59 16.81 8.93
C GLN A 17 5.88 15.61 8.03
N PHE A 18 5.57 15.71 6.74
CA PHE A 18 5.92 14.65 5.78
C PHE A 18 7.44 14.55 5.62
N CYS A 19 7.95 13.32 5.53
CA CYS A 19 9.34 13.08 5.15
C CYS A 19 9.47 13.28 3.63
N GLU A 20 9.96 14.44 3.20
CA GLU A 20 10.03 14.83 1.78
C GLU A 20 10.87 13.90 0.90
N ASP A 21 11.82 13.18 1.51
CA ASP A 21 12.70 12.21 0.87
C ASP A 21 12.08 10.81 0.71
N PHE A 22 10.90 10.56 1.26
CA PHE A 22 10.21 9.27 1.17
C PHE A 22 9.20 9.23 0.02
N GLY A 23 9.48 8.40 -1.00
CA GLY A 23 8.57 8.18 -2.12
C GLY A 23 8.31 9.46 -2.92
N ASN A 24 7.03 9.85 -2.99
CA ASN A 24 6.59 11.12 -3.56
C ASN A 24 6.15 12.05 -2.42
N HIS A 25 7.07 12.89 -1.93
CA HIS A 25 6.81 13.90 -0.88
C HIS A 25 6.12 13.28 0.35
N GLY A 26 6.73 12.24 0.93
CA GLY A 26 6.25 11.54 2.12
C GLY A 26 5.24 10.41 1.87
N ARG A 27 4.97 10.06 0.61
CA ARG A 27 3.94 9.05 0.26
C ARG A 27 4.42 8.03 -0.75
N VAL A 28 4.05 6.78 -0.54
CA VAL A 28 4.24 5.69 -1.51
C VAL A 28 2.89 5.03 -1.77
N SER A 29 2.51 4.89 -3.04
CA SER A 29 1.31 4.12 -3.41
C SER A 29 1.58 2.63 -3.31
N LEU A 30 0.75 1.91 -2.56
CA LEU A 30 0.80 0.46 -2.43
C LEU A 30 0.18 -0.26 -3.63
N SER A 31 -0.56 0.46 -4.48
CA SER A 31 -1.25 -0.10 -5.65
C SER A 31 -0.48 0.11 -6.96
N ALA A 32 0.56 0.96 -6.98
CA ALA A 32 1.27 1.36 -8.19
C ALA A 32 1.84 0.21 -9.03
N GLN A 33 2.18 -0.93 -8.41
CA GLN A 33 2.78 -2.09 -9.07
C GLN A 33 1.88 -3.34 -9.09
N MET A 34 0.63 -3.23 -8.66
CA MET A 34 -0.29 -4.37 -8.59
C MET A 34 -0.89 -4.76 -9.95
N GLY A 35 -0.73 -3.92 -10.97
CA GLY A 35 -1.26 -4.17 -12.32
C GLY A 35 -2.73 -3.81 -12.48
N LYS A 36 -3.41 -4.45 -13.45
CA LYS A 36 -4.79 -4.13 -13.79
C LYS A 36 -5.73 -4.38 -12.59
N GLY A 37 -6.65 -3.45 -12.35
CA GLY A 37 -7.63 -3.53 -11.27
C GLY A 37 -7.16 -2.96 -9.93
N ALA A 38 -5.94 -2.42 -9.84
CA ALA A 38 -5.40 -1.84 -8.61
C ALA A 38 -6.07 -0.51 -8.21
N ASP A 39 -6.69 0.18 -9.16
CA ASP A 39 -7.40 1.46 -9.05
C ASP A 39 -8.89 1.32 -8.71
N THR A 40 -9.41 0.09 -8.73
CA THR A 40 -10.84 -0.20 -8.57
C THR A 40 -11.35 -0.10 -7.12
N GLY A 41 -10.50 0.31 -6.17
CA GLY A 41 -10.81 0.35 -4.74
C GLY A 41 -10.99 -1.03 -4.10
N LEU A 42 -10.62 -2.10 -4.81
CA LEU A 42 -10.78 -3.48 -4.37
C LEU A 42 -9.62 -3.95 -3.48
N TYR A 43 -8.55 -3.15 -3.34
CA TYR A 43 -7.45 -3.39 -2.42
C TYR A 43 -7.42 -2.34 -1.30
N TYR A 44 -7.33 -2.79 -0.04
CA TYR A 44 -7.17 -1.91 1.12
C TYR A 44 -6.26 -2.53 2.18
N PRO A 45 -5.37 -1.74 2.81
CA PRO A 45 -4.49 -2.22 3.86
C PRO A 45 -5.28 -2.48 5.16
N THR A 46 -5.12 -3.68 5.72
CA THR A 46 -5.88 -4.15 6.91
C THR A 46 -5.00 -4.28 8.15
N SER A 47 -3.71 -4.00 8.03
CA SER A 47 -2.73 -4.17 9.10
C SER A 47 -1.83 -2.95 9.23
N ALA A 48 -1.27 -2.76 10.43
CA ALA A 48 -0.23 -1.78 10.64
C ALA A 48 1.05 -2.18 9.89
N PRO A 49 1.83 -1.21 9.37
CA PRO A 49 3.13 -1.50 8.78
C PRO A 49 4.09 -2.05 9.83
N THR A 50 4.86 -3.09 9.47
CA THR A 50 5.92 -3.66 10.30
C THR A 50 7.28 -3.47 9.64
N LEU A 51 8.25 -2.94 10.37
CA LEU A 51 9.63 -2.83 9.91
C LEU A 51 10.39 -4.13 10.20
N ALA A 52 10.84 -4.80 9.15
CA ALA A 52 11.71 -5.98 9.17
C ALA A 52 13.08 -5.60 8.59
N GLY A 53 14.01 -5.21 9.48
CA GLY A 53 15.31 -4.68 9.06
C GLY A 53 15.15 -3.38 8.29
N THR A 54 15.47 -3.38 7.00
CA THR A 54 15.32 -2.24 6.09
C THR A 54 14.04 -2.31 5.25
N THR A 55 13.18 -3.30 5.49
CA THR A 55 11.98 -3.55 4.69
C THR A 55 10.72 -3.29 5.49
N VAL A 56 9.79 -2.53 4.92
CA VAL A 56 8.45 -2.34 5.50
C VAL A 56 7.50 -3.36 4.89
N VAL A 57 6.86 -4.17 5.73
CA VAL A 57 5.87 -5.18 5.33
C VAL A 57 4.48 -4.70 5.76
N VAL A 58 3.53 -4.73 4.82
CA VAL A 58 2.13 -4.36 5.04
C VAL A 58 1.24 -5.46 4.48
N GLY A 59 0.31 -5.94 5.30
CA GLY A 59 -0.79 -6.80 4.84
C GLY A 59 -2.01 -5.99 4.41
N GLY A 60 -2.66 -6.43 3.34
CA GLY A 60 -3.91 -5.87 2.85
C GLY A 60 -4.84 -6.94 2.30
N ARG A 61 -6.12 -6.59 2.19
CA ARG A 61 -7.16 -7.44 1.61
C ARG A 61 -7.40 -7.03 0.17
N VAL A 62 -7.56 -8.03 -0.71
CA VAL A 62 -8.18 -7.87 -2.02
C VAL A 62 -9.61 -8.41 -1.89
N ALA A 63 -10.61 -7.62 -2.29
CA ALA A 63 -11.99 -8.10 -2.38
C ALA A 63 -12.04 -9.26 -3.39
N ASP A 64 -12.71 -10.34 -3.04
CA ASP A 64 -12.88 -11.52 -3.88
C ASP A 64 -14.27 -11.54 -4.52
N ASN A 65 -14.39 -12.18 -5.69
CA ASN A 65 -15.64 -12.39 -6.44
C ASN A 65 -16.31 -11.14 -7.05
N VAL A 66 -15.63 -9.98 -7.14
CA VAL A 66 -16.18 -8.79 -7.83
C VAL A 66 -15.77 -8.72 -9.31
N ALA A 67 -14.59 -9.24 -9.68
CA ALA A 67 -14.14 -9.29 -11.07
C ALA A 67 -13.18 -10.46 -11.34
N THR A 68 -13.08 -10.91 -12.60
CA THR A 68 -12.22 -12.04 -13.01
C THR A 68 -10.73 -11.68 -13.11
N ASP A 69 -10.39 -10.40 -13.19
CA ASP A 69 -9.05 -9.86 -13.40
C ASP A 69 -8.53 -9.06 -12.19
N MET A 70 -8.99 -9.41 -11.00
CA MET A 70 -8.53 -8.80 -9.75
C MET A 70 -7.05 -9.10 -9.48
N PRO A 71 -6.31 -8.17 -8.83
CA PRO A 71 -4.87 -8.28 -8.61
C PRO A 71 -4.37 -9.49 -7.76
N GLY A 72 -5.25 -10.39 -7.32
CA GLY A 72 -4.88 -11.64 -6.65
C GLY A 72 -4.79 -12.88 -7.56
N ARG A 73 -5.21 -12.78 -8.84
CA ARG A 73 -5.28 -13.93 -9.77
C ARG A 73 -4.27 -13.78 -10.91
N ARG A 74 -3.12 -14.46 -10.77
CA ARG A 74 -2.03 -14.61 -11.77
C ARG A 74 -1.69 -13.34 -12.56
N GLY A 75 -0.91 -12.45 -11.97
CA GLY A 75 -0.38 -11.29 -12.69
C GLY A 75 0.67 -10.48 -11.93
N ALA A 76 0.60 -10.46 -10.59
CA ALA A 76 1.60 -9.80 -9.76
C ALA A 76 2.86 -10.67 -9.66
N ARG A 77 3.92 -10.33 -10.41
CA ARG A 77 5.28 -10.70 -10.03
C ARG A 77 5.70 -9.69 -8.97
N PHE A 78 5.92 -10.18 -7.74
CA PHE A 78 6.61 -9.44 -6.69
C PHE A 78 8.10 -9.28 -7.04
#